data_AF-F6T3M2-F1
#
_entry.id   AF-F6T3M2-F1
#
_cell.length_a   1.000
_cell.length_b   1.000
_cell.length_c   1.000
_cell.angle_alpha   90.00
_cell.angle_beta   90.00
_cell.angle_gamma   90.00
#
_symmetry.space_group_name_H-M   'P 1'
#
loop_
_entity.id
_entity.type
_entity.pdbx_description
1 polymer ?
#
loop_
_entity_poly.entity_id
_entity_poly.type
_entity_poly.pdbx_seq_one_letter_code
_entity_poly.pdbx_strand_id
1 'polypeptide(L)'
;MKTAVVSVALLFLFCISVTAFNTESQLIDNEVELQRAREEVNRVTPNLRDVNEEEDDLDVDENTDDQEDNSKDDETDDEDAETSDTEEETEETDTAEDTEEGSDVASEEEEEDDDDETEDSPVPDVDVIQTNPCDLFPCKPGKECYLTKTNKPKCRCIVECDSSETDFRVCGTDNNTYTSECELWRTKCIMKQNKAKGVQHLRLDYYGDCKEIQPCGEHELSEYPTRMRSWIKNIYLQMYDEAEDMGGLNEKQRFHGRKLVANRDRLQTYEEHHIDLMSREFQKFYPLYKYPIHWKFGILDVNPTDKYLSKRELEPMRAPLVPLEHCTDTFFSTADANKDHLISLYEWAEALGLQEDDIDSTLTTV
;
A
#
# COMPACT_ATOMS: atom_id res chain seq x y z
N MET A 1 21.41 -5.32 -54.06
CA MET A 1 21.51 -6.28 -52.94
C MET A 1 21.78 -5.64 -51.57
N LYS A 2 22.32 -4.41 -51.47
CA LYS A 2 22.56 -3.76 -50.15
C LYS A 2 21.35 -3.06 -49.52
N THR A 3 20.32 -2.71 -50.30
CA THR A 3 19.11 -2.01 -49.80
C THR A 3 18.04 -2.95 -49.22
N ALA A 4 18.02 -4.23 -49.62
CA ALA A 4 17.05 -5.20 -49.11
C ALA A 4 17.38 -5.71 -47.70
N VAL A 5 18.67 -5.75 -47.32
CA VAL A 5 19.13 -6.26 -46.02
C VAL A 5 18.82 -5.27 -44.89
N VAL A 6 18.84 -3.96 -45.17
CA VAL A 6 18.52 -2.90 -44.20
C VAL A 6 17.02 -2.91 -43.84
N SER A 7 16.16 -3.20 -44.82
CA SER A 7 14.71 -3.24 -44.60
C SER A 7 14.27 -4.43 -43.74
N VAL A 8 14.90 -5.59 -43.92
CA VAL A 8 14.62 -6.79 -43.11
C VAL A 8 15.15 -6.62 -41.68
N ALA A 9 16.34 -6.00 -41.50
CA ALA A 9 16.87 -5.73 -40.17
C ALA A 9 16.02 -4.73 -39.38
N LEU A 10 15.47 -3.69 -40.02
CA LEU A 10 14.57 -2.73 -39.40
C LEU A 10 13.22 -3.37 -39.03
N LEU A 11 12.66 -4.24 -39.87
CA LEU A 11 11.44 -4.97 -39.56
C LEU A 11 11.64 -5.99 -38.42
N PHE A 12 12.80 -6.63 -38.35
CA PHE A 12 13.14 -7.52 -37.23
C PHE A 12 13.32 -6.76 -35.91
N LEU A 13 14.01 -5.60 -35.93
CA LEU A 13 14.15 -4.75 -34.74
C LEU A 13 12.79 -4.19 -34.28
N PHE A 14 11.93 -3.77 -35.22
CA PHE A 14 10.59 -3.30 -34.92
C PHE A 14 9.70 -4.41 -34.34
N CYS A 15 9.79 -5.65 -34.86
CA CYS A 15 9.09 -6.79 -34.28
C CYS A 15 9.62 -7.13 -32.88
N ILE A 16 10.93 -7.07 -32.62
CA ILE A 16 11.51 -7.32 -31.30
C ILE A 16 11.03 -6.26 -30.29
N SER A 17 11.02 -4.98 -30.67
CA SER A 17 10.50 -3.89 -29.83
C SER A 17 9.01 -4.03 -29.55
N VAL A 18 8.19 -4.42 -30.55
CA VAL A 18 6.75 -4.66 -30.35
C VAL A 18 6.49 -5.89 -29.48
N THR A 19 7.30 -6.96 -29.60
CA THR A 19 7.16 -8.13 -28.72
C THR A 19 7.61 -7.84 -27.28
N ALA A 20 8.65 -7.03 -27.09
CA ALA A 20 9.12 -6.61 -25.75
C ALA A 20 8.11 -5.68 -25.06
N PHE A 21 7.52 -4.73 -25.79
CA PHE A 21 6.47 -3.84 -25.28
C PHE A 21 5.19 -4.61 -24.91
N ASN A 22 4.84 -5.65 -25.68
CA ASN A 22 3.70 -6.52 -25.35
C ASN A 22 3.97 -7.41 -24.12
N THR A 23 5.21 -7.82 -23.86
CA THR A 23 5.55 -8.60 -22.65
C THR A 23 5.59 -7.74 -21.38
N GLU A 24 6.01 -6.48 -21.47
CA GLU A 24 6.02 -5.57 -20.32
C GLU A 24 4.62 -5.05 -19.97
N SER A 25 3.79 -4.74 -20.97
CA SER A 25 2.37 -4.46 -20.74
C SER A 25 1.69 -5.65 -20.05
N GLN A 26 1.97 -6.88 -20.48
CA GLN A 26 1.43 -8.09 -19.81
C GLN A 26 1.95 -8.32 -18.39
N LEU A 27 3.19 -7.91 -18.07
CA LEU A 27 3.73 -8.02 -16.70
C LEU A 27 3.12 -6.99 -15.75
N ILE A 28 2.82 -5.79 -16.23
CA ILE A 28 2.15 -4.72 -15.47
C ILE A 28 0.66 -5.02 -15.32
N ASP A 29 0.00 -5.52 -16.37
CA ASP A 29 -1.40 -5.97 -16.32
C ASP A 29 -1.60 -7.09 -15.30
N ASN A 30 -0.61 -7.99 -15.15
CA ASN A 30 -0.63 -9.04 -14.12
C ASN A 30 -0.47 -8.48 -12.69
N GLU A 31 0.27 -7.40 -12.48
CA GLU A 31 0.38 -6.73 -11.17
C GLU A 31 -0.91 -6.01 -10.80
N VAL A 32 -1.57 -5.37 -11.77
CA VAL A 32 -2.90 -4.77 -11.61
C VAL A 32 -3.93 -5.83 -11.25
N GLU A 33 -3.93 -6.98 -11.94
CA GLU A 33 -4.85 -8.09 -11.63
C GLU A 33 -4.57 -8.72 -10.25
N LEU A 34 -3.30 -8.79 -9.81
CA LEU A 34 -2.92 -9.28 -8.48
C LEU A 34 -3.31 -8.30 -7.35
N GLN A 35 -3.20 -6.99 -7.60
CA GLN A 35 -3.69 -5.94 -6.70
C GLN A 35 -5.23 -5.92 -6.66
N ARG A 36 -5.89 -6.10 -7.81
CA ARG A 36 -7.34 -6.24 -7.96
C ARG A 36 -7.89 -7.43 -7.17
N ALA A 37 -7.21 -8.58 -7.23
CA ALA A 37 -7.58 -9.75 -6.43
C ALA A 37 -7.44 -9.47 -4.92
N ARG A 38 -6.41 -8.72 -4.51
CA ARG A 38 -6.18 -8.34 -3.11
C ARG A 38 -7.19 -7.31 -2.59
N GLU A 39 -7.65 -6.40 -3.45
CA GLU A 39 -8.65 -5.38 -3.10
C GLU A 39 -10.09 -5.88 -3.19
N GLU A 40 -10.42 -6.80 -4.08
CA GLU A 40 -11.74 -7.44 -4.14
C GLU A 40 -12.00 -8.26 -2.86
N VAL A 41 -10.95 -8.87 -2.30
CA VAL A 41 -10.96 -9.49 -0.95
C VAL A 41 -11.20 -8.45 0.16
N ASN A 42 -10.59 -7.26 0.07
CA ASN A 42 -10.81 -6.16 1.03
C ASN A 42 -12.19 -5.50 0.89
N ARG A 43 -12.75 -5.42 -0.32
CA ARG A 43 -14.07 -4.84 -0.62
C ARG A 43 -15.21 -5.70 -0.10
N VAL A 44 -15.05 -7.01 -0.12
CA VAL A 44 -16.00 -7.98 0.48
C VAL A 44 -15.89 -8.01 2.01
N THR A 45 -14.80 -7.50 2.60
CA THR A 45 -14.58 -7.50 4.06
C THR A 45 -14.11 -6.12 4.60
N PRO A 46 -14.96 -5.09 4.57
CA PRO A 46 -14.52 -3.70 4.74
C PRO A 46 -14.25 -3.27 6.21
N ASN A 47 -14.42 -4.16 7.20
CA ASN A 47 -14.19 -3.83 8.61
C ASN A 47 -13.89 -5.08 9.47
N LEU A 48 -12.60 -5.33 9.72
CA LEU A 48 -12.13 -6.12 10.86
C LEU A 48 -11.28 -5.21 11.75
N ARG A 49 -11.95 -4.23 12.36
CA ARG A 49 -11.46 -3.65 13.62
C ARG A 49 -11.90 -4.56 14.76
N ASP A 50 -10.95 -4.74 15.67
CA ASP A 50 -10.95 -5.63 16.82
C ASP A 50 -12.26 -5.64 17.60
N VAL A 51 -12.88 -6.83 17.65
CA VAL A 51 -13.68 -7.24 18.81
C VAL A 51 -13.31 -8.69 19.11
N ASN A 52 -12.78 -8.89 20.32
CA ASN A 52 -12.31 -10.13 20.95
C ASN A 52 -10.81 -10.44 20.81
N GLU A 53 -9.98 -9.56 21.35
CA GLU A 53 -8.94 -10.03 22.28
C GLU A 53 -9.57 -10.00 23.67
N GLU A 54 -10.16 -11.13 24.09
CA GLU A 54 -10.23 -11.43 25.52
C GLU A 54 -8.89 -12.04 25.89
N GLU A 55 -8.26 -11.35 26.85
CA GLU A 55 -7.06 -11.72 27.58
C GLU A 55 -7.12 -13.16 28.07
N ASP A 56 -6.05 -13.91 27.81
CA ASP A 56 -5.68 -15.11 28.57
C ASP A 56 -4.15 -15.27 28.44
N ASP A 57 -3.41 -14.46 29.17
CA ASP A 57 -2.01 -14.72 29.55
C ASP A 57 -1.81 -14.18 30.99
N LEU A 58 -2.37 -14.90 31.96
CA LEU A 58 -1.81 -14.96 33.29
C LEU A 58 -0.89 -16.18 33.33
N ASP A 59 0.41 -15.95 33.41
CA ASP A 59 1.25 -16.76 34.29
C ASP A 59 2.44 -15.92 34.79
N VAL A 60 2.46 -15.83 36.11
CA VAL A 60 3.44 -15.19 36.98
C VAL A 60 4.71 -16.03 36.96
N ASP A 61 5.85 -15.41 36.67
CA ASP A 61 7.14 -15.91 37.19
C ASP A 61 7.79 -14.79 38.00
N GLU A 62 7.48 -14.83 39.30
CA GLU A 62 8.23 -14.18 40.36
C GLU A 62 9.37 -15.13 40.74
N ASN A 63 10.62 -14.75 40.43
CA ASN A 63 11.73 -14.93 41.36
C ASN A 63 12.86 -13.97 41.02
N THR A 64 12.99 -13.03 41.95
CA THR A 64 14.13 -12.19 42.29
C THR A 64 15.43 -12.99 42.43
N ASP A 65 16.54 -12.40 42.00
CA ASP A 65 17.69 -12.24 42.88
C ASP A 65 18.53 -11.03 42.43
N ASP A 66 18.95 -10.31 43.45
CA ASP A 66 19.63 -9.02 43.48
C ASP A 66 20.96 -8.98 42.71
N GLN A 67 21.30 -7.79 42.18
CA GLN A 67 22.42 -7.03 42.75
C GLN A 67 22.48 -5.59 42.23
N GLU A 68 22.44 -4.69 43.22
CA GLU A 68 22.74 -3.27 43.16
C GLU A 68 24.13 -3.01 42.55
N ASP A 69 24.27 -1.93 41.78
CA ASP A 69 25.28 -0.93 42.11
C ASP A 69 25.01 0.46 41.52
N ASN A 70 25.30 1.44 42.36
CA ASN A 70 25.06 2.88 42.26
C ASN A 70 26.02 3.62 41.31
N SER A 71 25.49 4.67 40.64
CA SER A 71 26.05 6.04 40.58
C SER A 71 25.10 6.91 39.73
N LYS A 72 24.35 7.93 40.20
CA LYS A 72 24.76 9.27 40.71
C LYS A 72 25.76 9.96 39.79
N ASP A 73 25.64 11.21 39.32
CA ASP A 73 24.77 12.39 39.49
C ASP A 73 24.80 13.07 38.07
N ASP A 74 23.97 14.03 37.65
CA ASP A 74 23.95 15.42 38.11
C ASP A 74 22.88 16.21 37.32
N GLU A 75 22.33 17.23 37.98
CA GLU A 75 21.17 18.05 37.62
C GLU A 75 21.54 19.32 36.83
N THR A 76 20.49 20.08 36.51
CA THR A 76 20.38 21.55 36.30
C THR A 76 20.59 22.07 34.88
N ASP A 77 19.90 23.12 34.40
CA ASP A 77 18.64 23.84 34.68
C ASP A 77 18.56 24.97 33.60
N ASP A 78 17.41 25.64 33.52
CA ASP A 78 17.14 26.99 32.98
C ASP A 78 17.02 27.15 31.44
N GLU A 79 15.86 27.46 30.86
CA GLU A 79 14.93 28.63 30.96
C GLU A 79 15.19 29.74 29.91
N ASP A 80 14.16 29.90 29.05
CA ASP A 80 13.49 31.14 28.62
C ASP A 80 13.90 32.05 27.43
N ALA A 81 12.80 32.49 26.78
CA ALA A 81 12.47 33.74 26.07
C ALA A 81 13.00 33.95 24.63
N GLU A 82 12.17 33.96 23.58
CA GLU A 82 11.09 34.88 23.14
C GLU A 82 11.53 36.00 22.15
N THR A 83 10.54 36.38 21.30
CA THR A 83 10.41 37.55 20.39
C THR A 83 10.95 37.36 18.96
N SER A 84 10.10 37.28 17.92
CA SER A 84 9.19 38.26 17.25
C SER A 84 9.90 39.03 16.14
N ASP A 85 9.42 38.89 14.90
CA ASP A 85 9.46 39.95 13.90
C ASP A 85 8.29 39.71 12.93
N THR A 86 7.34 40.64 12.91
CA THR A 86 6.26 40.71 11.91
C THR A 86 6.06 42.20 11.61
N GLU A 87 6.43 42.57 10.38
CA GLU A 87 6.04 43.79 9.66
C GLU A 87 5.37 43.25 8.37
N GLU A 88 4.35 43.82 7.74
CA GLU A 88 3.71 45.14 7.75
C GLU A 88 2.38 45.01 6.96
N GLU A 89 1.34 45.78 7.36
CA GLU A 89 0.35 46.55 6.55
C GLU A 89 -0.36 45.95 5.30
N THR A 90 -1.58 46.32 4.86
CA THR A 90 -2.72 47.18 5.27
C THR A 90 -3.87 46.92 4.28
N GLU A 91 -5.10 47.15 4.75
CA GLU A 91 -6.31 47.70 4.09
C GLU A 91 -6.63 47.37 2.61
N GLU A 92 -7.85 46.89 2.35
CA GLU A 92 -8.90 47.74 1.76
C GLU A 92 -10.29 47.08 1.87
N THR A 93 -11.25 47.90 2.28
CA THR A 93 -12.70 47.66 2.33
C THR A 93 -13.34 47.93 0.98
N ASP A 94 -14.42 47.24 0.63
CA ASP A 94 -15.50 47.85 -0.14
C ASP A 94 -16.85 47.15 0.11
N THR A 95 -17.83 47.99 0.47
CA THR A 95 -19.26 47.70 0.65
C THR A 95 -20.04 48.07 -0.61
N ALA A 96 -21.09 47.33 -0.96
CA ALA A 96 -22.25 47.87 -1.68
C ALA A 96 -23.52 47.04 -1.40
N GLU A 97 -24.56 47.72 -0.91
CA GLU A 97 -25.98 47.32 -0.85
C GLU A 97 -26.64 47.34 -2.24
N ASP A 98 -27.73 46.58 -2.42
CA ASP A 98 -29.07 47.06 -2.83
C ASP A 98 -30.06 45.88 -3.01
N THR A 99 -31.13 45.79 -2.19
CA THR A 99 -32.58 46.07 -2.48
C THR A 99 -33.22 45.21 -3.60
N GLU A 100 -34.48 44.75 -3.61
CA GLU A 100 -35.66 44.64 -2.73
C GLU A 100 -36.73 43.79 -3.51
N GLU A 101 -37.94 43.62 -2.94
CA GLU A 101 -39.20 43.03 -3.49
C GLU A 101 -39.30 41.49 -3.50
N GLY A 102 -40.32 40.81 -2.94
CA GLY A 102 -41.66 41.22 -2.48
C GLY A 102 -42.74 40.57 -3.35
N SER A 103 -43.55 39.63 -2.81
CA SER A 103 -45.00 39.49 -3.08
C SER A 103 -45.60 38.21 -2.48
N ASP A 104 -46.76 38.41 -1.88
CA ASP A 104 -47.67 37.52 -1.15
C ASP A 104 -48.76 36.86 -2.02
N VAL A 105 -49.25 35.69 -1.55
CA VAL A 105 -50.66 35.20 -1.38
C VAL A 105 -51.56 34.79 -2.58
N ALA A 106 -52.21 33.61 -2.41
CA ALA A 106 -53.66 33.25 -2.58
C ALA A 106 -53.91 31.88 -3.28
N SER A 107 -54.33 30.82 -2.55
CA SER A 107 -55.71 30.27 -2.35
C SER A 107 -56.21 29.38 -3.50
N GLU A 108 -56.34 28.05 -3.30
CA GLU A 108 -57.54 27.27 -2.90
C GLU A 108 -58.17 26.57 -4.12
N GLU A 109 -58.42 25.26 -4.00
CA GLU A 109 -59.64 24.57 -4.45
C GLU A 109 -59.62 23.12 -3.89
N GLU A 110 -60.65 22.83 -3.10
CA GLU A 110 -61.05 21.52 -2.58
C GLU A 110 -61.77 20.72 -3.69
N GLU A 111 -61.79 19.38 -3.63
CA GLU A 111 -63.01 18.57 -3.74
C GLU A 111 -62.82 17.19 -3.05
N GLU A 112 -63.82 16.83 -2.23
CA GLU A 112 -64.16 15.49 -1.68
C GLU A 112 -64.72 14.63 -2.86
N ASP A 113 -64.79 13.30 -2.93
CA ASP A 113 -65.14 12.17 -2.05
C ASP A 113 -64.73 10.87 -2.79
N ASP A 114 -64.50 9.75 -2.09
CA ASP A 114 -65.11 8.45 -2.42
C ASP A 114 -64.68 7.37 -1.40
N ASP A 115 -65.68 6.84 -0.69
CA ASP A 115 -65.62 5.64 0.14
C ASP A 115 -65.47 4.39 -0.74
N ASP A 116 -64.54 3.49 -0.42
CA ASP A 116 -64.69 2.07 -0.76
C ASP A 116 -64.04 1.16 0.31
N GLU A 117 -64.88 0.42 1.00
CA GLU A 117 -64.51 -0.66 1.91
C GLU A 117 -63.88 -1.81 1.09
N THR A 118 -62.64 -2.18 1.37
CA THR A 118 -62.09 -3.45 0.87
C THR A 118 -61.39 -4.27 1.95
N GLU A 119 -61.72 -5.55 1.85
CA GLU A 119 -61.57 -6.65 2.80
C GLU A 119 -60.12 -6.99 3.17
N ASP A 120 -60.00 -7.46 4.41
CA ASP A 120 -58.90 -8.19 5.02
C ASP A 120 -58.17 -9.11 4.02
N SER A 121 -57.02 -8.64 3.54
CA SER A 121 -56.10 -9.43 2.71
C SER A 121 -54.84 -9.77 3.50
N PRO A 122 -54.29 -10.98 3.35
CA PRO A 122 -53.27 -11.52 4.24
C PRO A 122 -51.98 -10.71 4.14
N VAL A 123 -51.40 -10.36 5.30
CA VAL A 123 -50.06 -9.79 5.41
C VAL A 123 -49.09 -10.71 4.64
N PRO A 124 -48.34 -10.23 3.64
CA PRO A 124 -47.32 -11.04 3.03
C PRO A 124 -46.28 -11.37 4.10
N ASP A 125 -46.03 -12.67 4.30
CA ASP A 125 -44.95 -13.16 5.13
C ASP A 125 -43.68 -12.41 4.73
N VAL A 126 -43.16 -11.59 5.64
CA VAL A 126 -41.84 -11.00 5.50
C VAL A 126 -40.89 -12.19 5.53
N ASP A 127 -40.45 -12.62 4.34
CA ASP A 127 -39.31 -13.52 4.20
C ASP A 127 -38.14 -12.83 4.90
N VAL A 128 -37.91 -13.22 6.17
CA VAL A 128 -36.71 -12.87 6.90
C VAL A 128 -35.59 -13.51 6.08
N ILE A 129 -34.89 -12.70 5.29
CA ILE A 129 -33.66 -13.12 4.63
C ILE A 129 -32.72 -13.52 5.75
N GLN A 130 -32.67 -14.82 6.04
CA GLN A 130 -31.79 -15.38 7.05
C GLN A 130 -30.38 -15.33 6.47
N THR A 131 -29.73 -14.18 6.61
CA THR A 131 -28.34 -14.00 6.25
C THR A 131 -27.49 -14.95 7.09
N ASN A 132 -26.51 -15.61 6.48
CA ASN A 132 -25.65 -16.52 7.22
C ASN A 132 -24.80 -15.64 8.17
N PRO A 133 -24.76 -15.93 9.49
CA PRO A 133 -23.97 -15.12 10.43
C PRO A 133 -22.47 -15.04 10.09
N CYS A 134 -21.96 -15.96 9.27
CA CYS A 134 -20.60 -15.90 8.75
C CYS A 134 -20.38 -14.86 7.65
N ASP A 135 -21.42 -14.42 6.94
CA ASP A 135 -21.28 -13.43 5.85
C ASP A 135 -20.87 -12.06 6.39
N LEU A 136 -21.24 -11.77 7.64
CA LEU A 136 -20.88 -10.55 8.36
C LEU A 136 -19.76 -10.76 9.40
N PHE A 137 -19.16 -11.96 9.44
CA PHE A 137 -18.10 -12.32 10.39
C PHE A 137 -16.85 -12.81 9.64
N PRO A 138 -16.13 -11.91 8.94
CA PRO A 138 -14.92 -12.28 8.23
C PRO A 138 -13.82 -12.71 9.21
N CYS A 139 -13.02 -13.69 8.79
CA CYS A 139 -11.91 -14.23 9.57
C CYS A 139 -10.57 -13.74 9.03
N LYS A 140 -9.54 -13.68 9.91
CA LYS A 140 -8.17 -13.37 9.50
C LYS A 140 -7.65 -14.38 8.45
N PRO A 141 -6.67 -14.03 7.59
CA PRO A 141 -6.14 -14.95 6.57
C PRO A 141 -5.74 -16.32 7.13
N GLY A 142 -6.07 -17.38 6.38
CA GLY A 142 -5.83 -18.76 6.79
C GLY A 142 -6.89 -19.35 7.74
N LYS A 143 -7.94 -18.58 8.05
CA LYS A 143 -9.09 -19.02 8.84
C LYS A 143 -10.39 -18.93 8.06
N GLU A 144 -11.30 -19.85 8.32
CA GLU A 144 -12.67 -19.87 7.81
C GLU A 144 -13.67 -19.69 8.95
N CYS A 145 -14.82 -19.07 8.65
CA CYS A 145 -15.92 -18.97 9.59
C CYS A 145 -16.71 -20.28 9.64
N TYR A 146 -17.08 -20.71 10.85
CA TYR A 146 -17.99 -21.82 11.07
C TYR A 146 -19.02 -21.45 12.15
N LEU A 147 -20.22 -22.00 12.03
CA LEU A 147 -21.27 -21.82 13.02
C LEU A 147 -21.14 -22.87 14.13
N THR A 148 -21.15 -22.41 15.36
CA THR A 148 -21.24 -23.28 16.54
C THR A 148 -22.64 -23.88 16.69
N LYS A 149 -22.81 -24.85 17.59
CA LYS A 149 -24.12 -25.45 17.91
C LYS A 149 -25.20 -24.44 18.33
N THR A 150 -24.79 -23.27 18.80
CA THR A 150 -25.68 -22.16 19.20
C THR A 150 -25.86 -21.12 18.09
N ASN A 151 -25.57 -21.46 16.83
CA ASN A 151 -25.65 -20.56 15.67
C ASN A 151 -24.81 -19.27 15.78
N LYS A 152 -23.73 -19.31 16.58
CA LYS A 152 -22.78 -18.19 16.70
C LYS A 152 -21.58 -18.41 15.79
N PRO A 153 -21.15 -17.42 14.99
CA PRO A 153 -19.98 -17.54 14.13
C PRO A 153 -18.70 -17.58 14.97
N LYS A 154 -17.74 -18.42 14.56
CA LYS A 154 -16.38 -18.49 15.10
C LYS A 154 -15.40 -18.76 13.96
N CYS A 155 -14.15 -18.34 14.14
CA CYS A 155 -13.08 -18.64 13.18
C CYS A 155 -12.30 -19.89 13.59
N ARG A 156 -12.04 -20.78 12.64
CA ARG A 156 -11.08 -21.89 12.77
C ARG A 156 -10.09 -21.84 11.61
N CYS A 157 -8.97 -22.56 11.69
CA CYS A 157 -8.09 -22.68 10.52
C CYS A 157 -8.84 -23.35 9.37
N ILE A 158 -8.58 -22.91 8.14
CA ILE A 158 -9.16 -23.50 6.93
C ILE A 158 -8.91 -25.00 6.94
N VAL A 159 -9.96 -25.79 6.68
CA VAL A 159 -9.85 -27.25 6.73
C VAL A 159 -9.11 -27.77 5.51
N GLU A 160 -9.42 -27.24 4.33
CA GLU A 160 -8.86 -27.64 3.04
C GLU A 160 -8.94 -26.44 2.08
N CYS A 161 -7.86 -26.19 1.34
CA CYS A 161 -7.85 -25.18 0.28
C CYS A 161 -8.30 -25.81 -1.05
N ASP A 162 -8.89 -25.01 -1.94
CA ASP A 162 -9.30 -25.51 -3.25
C ASP A 162 -8.06 -25.89 -4.08
N SER A 163 -8.10 -27.10 -4.63
CA SER A 163 -7.07 -27.66 -5.51
C SER A 163 -7.11 -27.10 -6.93
N SER A 164 -8.09 -26.27 -7.27
CA SER A 164 -8.17 -25.60 -8.58
C SER A 164 -7.11 -24.51 -8.76
N GLU A 165 -6.50 -24.02 -7.68
CA GLU A 165 -5.53 -22.90 -7.67
C GLU A 165 -4.07 -23.34 -7.76
N THR A 166 -3.77 -24.52 -8.33
CA THR A 166 -2.39 -25.06 -8.33
C THR A 166 -1.38 -24.27 -9.15
N ASP A 167 -1.85 -23.39 -10.03
CA ASP A 167 -1.03 -22.56 -10.91
C ASP A 167 -0.48 -21.31 -10.18
N PHE A 168 -1.06 -20.95 -9.03
CA PHE A 168 -0.68 -19.77 -8.23
C PHE A 168 0.12 -20.16 -6.99
N ARG A 169 1.20 -20.93 -7.19
CA ARG A 169 2.12 -21.30 -6.12
C ARG A 169 2.74 -20.07 -5.47
N VAL A 170 3.18 -20.20 -4.23
CA VAL A 170 3.86 -19.13 -3.51
C VAL A 170 5.05 -19.67 -2.72
N CYS A 171 6.12 -18.90 -2.61
CA CYS A 171 7.22 -19.16 -1.71
C CYS A 171 6.99 -18.46 -0.38
N GLY A 172 7.13 -19.19 0.73
CA GLY A 172 7.12 -18.61 2.07
C GLY A 172 8.51 -18.14 2.50
N THR A 173 8.57 -17.26 3.48
CA THR A 173 9.83 -16.77 4.10
C THR A 173 10.63 -17.88 4.80
N ASP A 174 10.05 -19.07 4.96
CA ASP A 174 10.72 -20.28 5.43
C ASP A 174 11.33 -21.10 4.27
N ASN A 175 11.38 -20.51 3.07
CA ASN A 175 11.89 -21.09 1.84
C ASN A 175 11.16 -22.37 1.42
N ASN A 176 9.90 -22.53 1.83
CA ASN A 176 9.02 -23.60 1.41
C ASN A 176 8.04 -23.11 0.35
N THR A 177 7.86 -23.91 -0.70
CA THR A 177 6.84 -23.65 -1.71
C THR A 177 5.51 -24.22 -1.26
N TYR A 178 4.48 -23.37 -1.27
CA TYR A 178 3.09 -23.71 -1.02
C TYR A 178 2.34 -23.75 -2.34
N THR A 179 1.37 -24.66 -2.45
CA THR A 179 0.61 -24.85 -3.69
C THR A 179 -0.33 -23.69 -4.02
N SER A 180 -0.70 -22.90 -3.03
CA SER A 180 -1.45 -21.64 -3.18
C SER A 180 -1.21 -20.73 -1.98
N GLU A 181 -1.61 -19.46 -2.11
CA GLU A 181 -1.61 -18.51 -0.99
C GLU A 181 -2.50 -19.00 0.18
N CYS A 182 -3.63 -19.65 -0.11
CA CYS A 182 -4.48 -20.28 0.90
C CYS A 182 -3.69 -21.29 1.75
N GLU A 183 -2.91 -22.18 1.14
CA GLU A 183 -2.16 -23.21 1.87
C GLU A 183 -1.04 -22.62 2.75
N LEU A 184 -0.41 -21.53 2.31
CA LEU A 184 0.55 -20.79 3.14
C LEU A 184 -0.12 -20.26 4.41
N TRP A 185 -1.23 -19.54 4.27
CA TRP A 185 -1.91 -18.95 5.43
C TRP A 185 -2.56 -19.99 6.33
N ARG A 186 -3.13 -21.06 5.74
CA ARG A 186 -3.64 -22.23 6.47
C ARG A 186 -2.54 -22.89 7.29
N THR A 187 -1.37 -23.12 6.68
CA THR A 187 -0.21 -23.69 7.38
C THR A 187 0.23 -22.81 8.54
N LYS A 188 0.34 -21.49 8.32
CA LYS A 188 0.64 -20.51 9.38
C LYS A 188 -0.38 -20.60 10.53
N CYS A 189 -1.67 -20.71 10.23
CA CYS A 189 -2.72 -20.85 11.23
C CYS A 189 -2.54 -22.10 12.10
N ILE A 190 -2.30 -23.25 11.47
CA ILE A 190 -2.09 -24.54 12.15
C ILE A 190 -0.82 -24.49 13.01
N MET A 191 0.27 -23.93 12.48
CA MET A 191 1.51 -23.74 13.23
C MET A 191 1.33 -22.89 14.48
N LYS A 192 0.47 -21.85 14.42
CA LYS A 192 0.16 -21.01 15.59
C LYS A 192 -0.58 -21.81 16.66
N GLN A 193 -1.56 -22.62 16.28
CA GLN A 193 -2.29 -23.48 17.22
C GLN A 193 -1.36 -24.48 17.91
N ASN A 194 -0.37 -25.00 17.18
CA ASN A 194 0.61 -25.95 17.71
C ASN A 194 1.80 -25.28 18.44
N LYS A 195 1.78 -23.95 18.64
CA LYS A 195 2.89 -23.17 19.23
C LYS A 195 4.26 -23.46 18.58
N ALA A 196 4.28 -23.68 17.26
CA ALA A 196 5.50 -23.98 16.53
C ALA A 196 6.45 -22.77 16.53
N LYS A 197 7.75 -23.03 16.69
CA LYS A 197 8.79 -22.00 16.62
C LYS A 197 8.82 -21.35 15.22
N GLY A 198 9.07 -20.04 15.16
CA GLY A 198 9.22 -19.31 13.90
C GLY A 198 7.91 -18.92 13.19
N VAL A 199 6.74 -19.33 13.70
CA VAL A 199 5.45 -19.06 13.05
C VAL A 199 5.12 -17.57 12.90
N GLN A 200 5.64 -16.71 13.79
CA GLN A 200 5.45 -15.27 13.70
C GLN A 200 6.18 -14.65 12.50
N HIS A 201 7.22 -15.32 12.00
CA HIS A 201 8.02 -14.86 10.88
C HIS A 201 7.53 -15.42 9.54
N LEU A 202 6.75 -16.52 9.52
CA LEU A 202 6.22 -17.10 8.29
C LEU A 202 5.29 -16.11 7.57
N ARG A 203 5.67 -15.66 6.37
CA ARG A 203 4.89 -14.77 5.49
C ARG A 203 5.02 -15.25 4.05
N LEU A 204 4.17 -14.74 3.16
CA LEU A 204 4.38 -14.84 1.72
C LEU A 204 5.60 -14.01 1.36
N ASP A 205 6.61 -14.64 0.75
CA ASP A 205 7.83 -14.00 0.29
C ASP A 205 7.63 -13.52 -1.16
N TYR A 206 7.28 -14.43 -2.06
CA TYR A 206 6.95 -14.11 -3.46
C TYR A 206 6.01 -15.15 -4.08
N TYR A 207 5.33 -14.76 -5.16
CA TYR A 207 4.55 -15.67 -6.00
C TYR A 207 5.47 -16.53 -6.88
N GLY A 208 5.09 -17.78 -7.08
CA GLY A 208 5.85 -18.83 -7.77
C GLY A 208 6.47 -19.86 -6.84
N ASP A 209 7.17 -20.85 -7.42
CA ASP A 209 7.98 -21.80 -6.67
C ASP A 209 9.21 -21.11 -6.05
N CYS A 210 9.70 -21.62 -4.92
CA CYS A 210 10.91 -21.10 -4.31
C CYS A 210 12.12 -21.30 -5.24
N LYS A 211 12.81 -20.20 -5.53
CA LYS A 211 14.06 -20.12 -6.28
C LYS A 211 15.23 -19.85 -5.33
N GLU A 212 16.44 -20.19 -5.77
CA GLU A 212 17.65 -19.76 -5.09
C GLU A 212 17.85 -18.25 -5.34
N ILE A 213 17.67 -17.45 -4.30
CA ILE A 213 17.93 -16.01 -4.34
C ILE A 213 19.43 -15.81 -4.13
N GLN A 214 20.12 -15.35 -5.17
CA GLN A 214 21.54 -15.05 -5.07
C GLN A 214 21.76 -13.82 -4.17
N PRO A 215 22.88 -13.76 -3.43
CA PRO A 215 23.26 -12.55 -2.70
C PRO A 215 23.36 -11.35 -3.66
N CYS A 216 22.94 -10.18 -3.20
CA CYS A 216 23.06 -8.95 -3.97
C CYS A 216 24.52 -8.63 -4.29
N GLY A 217 24.87 -8.54 -5.57
CA GLY A 217 26.21 -8.16 -5.99
C GLY A 217 26.47 -6.65 -5.83
N GLU A 218 27.73 -6.24 -5.66
CA GLU A 218 28.10 -4.81 -5.52
C GLU A 218 27.60 -3.95 -6.70
N HIS A 219 27.67 -4.48 -7.92
CA HIS A 219 27.17 -3.81 -9.10
C HIS A 219 25.64 -3.62 -9.05
N GLU A 220 24.90 -4.68 -8.70
CA GLU A 220 23.44 -4.62 -8.55
C GLU A 220 23.02 -3.63 -7.47
N LEU A 221 23.72 -3.66 -6.33
CA LEU A 221 23.49 -2.73 -5.22
C LEU A 221 23.74 -1.28 -5.64
N SER A 222 24.76 -1.02 -6.47
CA SER A 222 25.03 0.32 -7.00
C SER A 222 23.97 0.82 -8.00
N GLU A 223 23.31 -0.10 -8.71
CA GLU A 223 22.23 0.22 -9.64
C GLU A 223 20.87 0.36 -8.93
N TYR A 224 20.71 -0.29 -7.78
CA TYR A 224 19.45 -0.42 -7.06
C TYR A 224 18.72 0.91 -6.82
N PRO A 225 19.36 2.00 -6.31
CA PRO A 225 18.67 3.27 -6.08
C PRO A 225 18.06 3.85 -7.36
N THR A 226 18.72 3.63 -8.50
CA THR A 226 18.28 4.10 -9.82
C THR A 226 17.09 3.35 -10.34
N ARG A 227 17.12 2.03 -10.23
CA ARG A 227 16.01 1.18 -10.63
C ARG A 227 14.81 1.43 -9.71
N MET A 228 15.05 1.55 -8.41
CA MET A 228 14.03 1.81 -7.40
C MET A 228 13.30 3.14 -7.62
N ARG A 229 14.01 4.26 -7.75
CA ARG A 229 13.36 5.57 -7.95
C ARG A 229 12.57 5.63 -9.27
N SER A 230 13.08 5.00 -10.33
CA SER A 230 12.37 4.93 -11.62
C SER A 230 11.11 4.05 -11.50
N TRP A 231 11.20 2.93 -10.79
CA TRP A 231 10.06 2.07 -10.51
C TRP A 231 9.00 2.80 -9.68
N ILE A 232 9.38 3.48 -8.59
CA ILE A 232 8.46 4.29 -7.77
C ILE A 232 7.73 5.33 -8.63
N LYS A 233 8.44 6.04 -9.52
CA LYS A 233 7.84 6.99 -10.48
C LYS A 233 6.81 6.32 -11.37
N ASN A 234 7.11 5.14 -11.92
CA ASN A 234 6.23 4.44 -12.83
C ASN A 234 4.99 3.87 -12.12
N ILE A 235 5.16 3.29 -10.92
CA ILE A 235 4.04 2.89 -10.06
C ILE A 235 3.15 4.10 -9.76
N TYR A 236 3.75 5.24 -9.40
CA TYR A 236 2.97 6.47 -9.17
C TYR A 236 2.18 6.90 -10.41
N LEU A 237 2.79 6.85 -11.61
CA LEU A 237 2.13 7.18 -12.87
C LEU A 237 0.98 6.21 -13.19
N GLN A 238 1.11 4.94 -12.85
CA GLN A 238 0.07 3.94 -13.02
C GLN A 238 -1.10 4.18 -12.06
N MET A 239 -0.80 4.40 -10.77
CA MET A 239 -1.80 4.75 -9.75
C MET A 239 -2.53 6.05 -10.07
N TYR A 240 -1.87 6.97 -10.79
CA TYR A 240 -2.49 8.19 -11.30
C TYR A 240 -3.53 7.91 -12.39
N ASP A 241 -3.38 6.86 -13.21
CA ASP A 241 -4.38 6.58 -14.25
C ASP A 241 -5.57 5.79 -13.71
N GLU A 242 -5.39 5.07 -12.61
CA GLU A 242 -6.41 4.24 -11.97
C GLU A 242 -7.50 5.07 -11.29
N ALA A 243 -8.74 4.56 -11.20
CA ALA A 243 -9.81 5.26 -10.49
C ALA A 243 -9.63 5.17 -8.97
N GLU A 244 -10.07 6.19 -8.22
CA GLU A 244 -9.91 6.25 -6.76
C GLU A 244 -10.65 5.09 -6.04
N ASP A 245 -11.78 4.62 -6.57
CA ASP A 245 -12.52 3.47 -6.04
C ASP A 245 -11.89 2.11 -6.39
N MET A 246 -10.88 2.10 -7.25
CA MET A 246 -10.07 0.95 -7.65
C MET A 246 -8.63 1.05 -7.12
N GLY A 247 -8.44 1.77 -6.00
CA GLY A 247 -7.13 1.91 -5.35
C GLY A 247 -6.24 3.02 -5.92
N GLY A 248 -6.71 3.79 -6.91
CA GLY A 248 -5.98 4.91 -7.50
C GLY A 248 -5.77 6.11 -6.56
N LEU A 249 -4.97 7.07 -7.01
CA LEU A 249 -4.62 8.26 -6.21
C LEU A 249 -5.84 9.16 -5.91
N ASN A 250 -5.86 9.79 -4.73
CA ASN A 250 -6.86 10.79 -4.37
C ASN A 250 -6.60 12.17 -5.04
N GLU A 251 -7.53 13.11 -4.91
CA GLU A 251 -7.43 14.43 -5.56
C GLU A 251 -6.16 15.21 -5.16
N LYS A 252 -5.77 15.18 -3.87
CA LYS A 252 -4.57 15.87 -3.36
C LYS A 252 -3.30 15.24 -3.93
N GLN A 253 -3.23 13.92 -3.98
CA GLN A 253 -2.10 13.21 -4.58
C GLN A 253 -2.01 13.52 -6.07
N ARG A 254 -3.13 13.47 -6.81
CA ARG A 254 -3.17 13.84 -8.24
C ARG A 254 -2.69 15.27 -8.46
N PHE A 255 -3.05 16.22 -7.59
CA PHE A 255 -2.56 17.60 -7.67
C PHE A 255 -1.03 17.66 -7.78
N HIS A 256 -0.31 16.94 -6.90
CA HIS A 256 1.14 16.89 -6.92
C HIS A 256 1.70 16.14 -8.15
N GLY A 257 0.97 15.14 -8.64
CA GLY A 257 1.32 14.35 -9.82
C GLY A 257 1.17 15.05 -11.18
N ARG A 258 0.44 16.17 -11.27
CA ARG A 258 0.09 16.80 -12.56
C ARG A 258 1.29 17.14 -13.44
N LYS A 259 2.38 17.65 -12.84
CA LYS A 259 3.60 17.98 -13.60
C LYS A 259 4.30 16.74 -14.12
N LEU A 260 4.29 15.65 -13.36
CA LEU A 260 4.88 14.37 -13.77
C LEU A 260 4.12 13.80 -14.97
N VAL A 261 2.79 13.75 -14.88
CA VAL A 261 1.91 13.26 -15.96
C VAL A 261 2.02 14.14 -17.22
N ALA A 262 2.06 15.47 -17.06
CA ALA A 262 2.26 16.39 -18.19
C ALA A 262 3.61 16.20 -18.93
N ASN A 263 4.58 15.52 -18.31
CA ASN A 263 5.87 15.19 -18.91
C ASN A 263 6.01 13.70 -19.27
N ARG A 264 4.97 12.87 -19.14
CA ARG A 264 5.01 11.41 -19.35
C ARG A 264 5.70 11.02 -20.66
N ASP A 265 5.26 11.56 -21.80
CA ASP A 265 5.83 11.24 -23.11
C ASP A 265 7.34 11.57 -23.20
N ARG A 266 7.79 12.63 -22.50
CA ARG A 266 9.20 13.02 -22.48
C ARG A 266 10.03 12.09 -21.62
N LEU A 267 9.46 11.58 -20.53
CA LEU A 267 10.11 10.64 -19.62
C LEU A 267 10.24 9.27 -20.28
N GLN A 268 9.24 8.81 -21.01
CA GLN A 268 9.26 7.53 -21.72
C GLN A 268 10.42 7.40 -22.72
N THR A 269 10.93 8.52 -23.27
CA THR A 269 12.12 8.50 -24.16
C THR A 269 13.41 8.05 -23.48
N TYR A 270 13.44 7.99 -22.15
CA TYR A 270 14.58 7.55 -21.34
C TYR A 270 14.41 6.13 -20.78
N GLU A 271 13.28 5.47 -21.06
CA GLU A 271 12.84 4.22 -20.42
C GLU A 271 13.46 2.95 -21.03
N GLU A 272 14.30 3.06 -22.05
CA GLU A 272 15.15 1.92 -22.45
C GLU A 272 16.04 1.53 -21.25
N HIS A 273 15.98 0.26 -20.80
CA HIS A 273 16.52 -0.35 -19.55
C HIS A 273 18.02 -0.13 -19.22
N HIS A 274 18.65 0.87 -19.81
CA HIS A 274 20.01 1.29 -19.57
C HIS A 274 20.08 2.20 -18.34
N ILE A 275 20.83 1.76 -17.33
CA ILE A 275 21.02 2.47 -16.06
C ILE A 275 21.48 3.92 -16.24
N ASP A 276 22.33 4.19 -17.25
CA ASP A 276 22.81 5.54 -17.55
C ASP A 276 21.70 6.49 -18.02
N LEU A 277 20.71 5.99 -18.78
CA LEU A 277 19.60 6.80 -19.27
C LEU A 277 18.69 7.19 -18.12
N MET A 278 18.32 6.24 -17.26
CA MET A 278 17.55 6.49 -16.04
C MET A 278 18.28 7.49 -15.10
N SER A 279 19.60 7.39 -15.00
CA SER A 279 20.41 8.33 -14.21
C SER A 279 20.39 9.75 -14.77
N ARG A 280 20.51 9.91 -16.10
CA ARG A 280 20.40 11.21 -16.77
C ARG A 280 18.99 11.77 -16.72
N GLU A 281 17.97 10.92 -16.82
CA GLU A 281 16.56 11.30 -16.67
C GLU A 281 16.35 11.91 -15.28
N PHE A 282 16.77 11.21 -14.23
CA PHE A 282 16.66 11.69 -12.85
C PHE A 282 17.33 13.05 -12.68
N GLN A 283 18.57 13.23 -13.16
CA GLN A 283 19.25 14.52 -13.07
C GLN A 283 18.50 15.64 -13.80
N LYS A 284 17.92 15.35 -14.96
CA LYS A 284 17.22 16.35 -15.79
C LYS A 284 15.82 16.68 -15.29
N PHE A 285 15.12 15.70 -14.71
CA PHE A 285 13.73 15.80 -14.28
C PHE A 285 13.58 15.66 -12.77
N TYR A 286 14.66 15.89 -12.02
CA TYR A 286 14.77 15.75 -10.57
C TYR A 286 13.54 16.29 -9.79
N PRO A 287 13.00 17.50 -10.08
CA PRO A 287 11.82 17.99 -9.37
C PRO A 287 10.56 17.11 -9.48
N LEU A 288 10.44 16.30 -10.52
CA LEU A 288 9.30 15.40 -10.74
C LEU A 288 9.38 14.12 -9.89
N TYR A 289 10.55 13.77 -9.37
CA TYR A 289 10.78 12.60 -8.55
C TYR A 289 10.55 12.84 -7.05
N LYS A 290 10.57 14.10 -6.61
CA LYS A 290 10.39 14.48 -5.21
C LYS A 290 9.11 13.90 -4.62
N TYR A 291 7.97 14.16 -5.26
CA TYR A 291 6.68 13.72 -4.73
C TYR A 291 6.49 12.19 -4.73
N PRO A 292 6.75 11.44 -5.83
CA PRO A 292 6.65 9.98 -5.82
C PRO A 292 7.49 9.31 -4.73
N ILE A 293 8.69 9.81 -4.44
CA ILE A 293 9.57 9.27 -3.39
C ILE A 293 8.97 9.47 -1.99
N HIS A 294 8.45 10.67 -1.69
CA HIS A 294 7.76 10.95 -0.42
C HIS A 294 6.44 10.20 -0.29
N TRP A 295 5.66 10.17 -1.36
CA TRP A 295 4.40 9.43 -1.43
C TRP A 295 4.62 7.95 -1.12
N LYS A 296 5.64 7.33 -1.73
CA LYS A 296 5.91 5.91 -1.48
C LYS A 296 6.27 5.64 -0.03
N PHE A 297 7.04 6.53 0.61
CA PHE A 297 7.30 6.44 2.04
C PHE A 297 6.00 6.46 2.85
N GLY A 298 5.12 7.44 2.58
CA GLY A 298 3.83 7.56 3.28
C GLY A 298 2.91 6.35 3.12
N ILE A 299 2.96 5.67 1.97
CA ILE A 299 2.20 4.43 1.73
C ILE A 299 2.72 3.27 2.58
N LEU A 300 4.01 3.26 2.92
CA LEU A 300 4.63 2.21 3.72
C LEU A 300 4.51 2.49 5.24
N ASP A 301 4.54 3.76 5.66
CA ASP A 301 4.48 4.26 7.05
C ASP A 301 3.04 4.23 7.61
N VAL A 302 2.57 3.03 7.98
CA VAL A 302 1.16 2.82 8.37
C VAL A 302 0.97 2.04 9.68
N ASN A 303 1.99 1.37 10.21
CA ASN A 303 1.84 0.46 11.36
C ASN A 303 3.02 0.52 12.34
N PRO A 304 3.11 1.56 13.18
CA PRO A 304 2.27 2.76 13.24
C PRO A 304 2.74 3.84 12.25
N THR A 305 1.94 4.88 12.02
CA THR A 305 2.41 6.07 11.29
C THR A 305 3.30 6.91 12.21
N ASP A 306 4.61 6.65 12.18
CA ASP A 306 5.59 7.24 13.10
C ASP A 306 6.77 7.91 12.39
N LYS A 307 6.78 7.96 11.06
CA LYS A 307 7.88 8.49 10.21
C LYS A 307 9.13 7.64 10.22
N TYR A 308 8.98 6.36 10.54
CA TYR A 308 10.01 5.35 10.40
C TYR A 308 9.44 4.13 9.66
N LEU A 309 10.24 3.50 8.81
CA LEU A 309 9.87 2.24 8.19
C LEU A 309 10.54 1.10 8.91
N SER A 310 9.73 0.27 9.56
CA SER A 310 10.18 -0.99 10.12
C SER A 310 10.50 -2.01 9.02
N LYS A 311 11.23 -3.08 9.39
CA LYS A 311 11.45 -4.22 8.48
C LYS A 311 10.14 -4.78 7.90
N ARG A 312 9.04 -4.72 8.66
CA ARG A 312 7.72 -5.20 8.26
C ARG A 312 7.06 -4.27 7.23
N GLU A 313 7.19 -2.96 7.41
CA GLU A 313 6.64 -1.97 6.46
C GLU A 313 7.41 -1.94 5.15
N LEU A 314 8.68 -2.32 5.16
CA LEU A 314 9.47 -2.51 3.94
C LEU A 314 9.15 -3.82 3.18
N GLU A 315 8.29 -4.70 3.69
CA GLU A 315 7.95 -5.96 3.00
C GLU A 315 7.45 -5.79 1.56
N PRO A 316 6.58 -4.82 1.24
CA PRO A 316 6.17 -4.57 -0.15
C PRO A 316 7.34 -4.23 -1.08
N MET A 317 8.46 -3.73 -0.54
CA MET A 317 9.66 -3.42 -1.31
C MET A 317 10.51 -4.67 -1.61
N ARG A 318 10.18 -5.83 -1.01
CA ARG A 318 10.80 -7.13 -1.32
C ARG A 318 9.96 -7.96 -2.30
N ALA A 319 8.82 -7.42 -2.75
CA ALA A 319 7.96 -8.13 -3.67
C ALA A 319 8.71 -8.44 -4.99
N PRO A 320 8.45 -9.58 -5.64
CA PRO A 320 9.20 -10.03 -6.81
C PRO A 320 9.10 -9.10 -8.04
N LEU A 321 8.15 -8.15 -8.04
CA LEU A 321 7.97 -7.16 -9.10
C LEU A 321 8.85 -5.90 -8.88
N VAL A 322 9.44 -5.78 -7.69
CA VAL A 322 10.41 -4.73 -7.39
C VAL A 322 11.73 -5.06 -8.11
N PRO A 323 12.34 -4.09 -8.82
CA PRO A 323 13.61 -4.33 -9.48
C PRO A 323 14.71 -4.71 -8.49
N LEU A 324 15.41 -5.81 -8.78
CA LEU A 324 16.50 -6.32 -7.93
C LEU A 324 16.03 -6.52 -6.48
N GLU A 325 14.88 -7.17 -6.30
CA GLU A 325 14.20 -7.36 -5.01
C GLU A 325 15.13 -7.93 -3.93
N HIS A 326 16.07 -8.80 -4.33
CA HIS A 326 17.07 -9.43 -3.48
C HIS A 326 18.10 -8.46 -2.88
N CYS A 327 18.21 -7.24 -3.43
CA CYS A 327 19.09 -6.19 -2.94
C CYS A 327 18.43 -5.31 -1.87
N THR A 328 17.11 -5.37 -1.71
CA THR A 328 16.33 -4.47 -0.83
C THR A 328 16.86 -4.43 0.61
N ASP A 329 17.06 -5.60 1.22
CA ASP A 329 17.55 -5.68 2.60
C ASP A 329 18.97 -5.13 2.74
N THR A 330 19.84 -5.42 1.77
CA THR A 330 21.23 -4.94 1.81
C THR A 330 21.28 -3.43 1.60
N PHE A 331 20.45 -2.90 0.71
CA PHE A 331 20.35 -1.48 0.42
C PHE A 331 19.87 -0.70 1.64
N PHE A 332 18.72 -1.06 2.21
CA PHE A 332 18.17 -0.32 3.36
C PHE A 332 19.01 -0.51 4.62
N SER A 333 19.66 -1.67 4.82
CA SER A 333 20.65 -1.81 5.90
C SER A 333 21.89 -0.92 5.73
N THR A 334 22.19 -0.48 4.50
CA THR A 334 23.28 0.47 4.23
C THR A 334 22.80 1.92 4.39
N ALA A 335 21.52 2.17 4.11
CA ALA A 335 20.87 3.46 4.28
C ALA A 335 20.59 3.82 5.76
N ASP A 336 20.38 2.80 6.60
CA ASP A 336 20.27 2.91 8.07
C ASP A 336 21.60 3.40 8.67
N ALA A 337 21.75 4.72 8.77
CA ALA A 337 22.99 5.40 9.13
C ALA A 337 23.24 5.35 10.64
N ASN A 338 22.16 5.47 11.43
CA ASN A 338 22.21 5.43 12.89
C ASN A 338 22.15 4.00 13.46
N LYS A 339 21.88 3.00 12.63
CA LYS A 339 21.83 1.55 12.95
C LYS A 339 20.76 1.20 13.98
N ASP A 340 19.62 1.90 13.92
CA ASP A 340 18.48 1.63 14.81
C ASP A 340 17.51 0.56 14.23
N HIS A 341 17.83 0.00 13.06
CA HIS A 341 17.02 -0.97 12.32
C HIS A 341 15.68 -0.42 11.83
N LEU A 342 15.53 0.90 11.80
CA LEU A 342 14.44 1.64 11.22
C LEU A 342 14.99 2.50 10.08
N ILE A 343 14.14 2.83 9.11
CA ILE A 343 14.50 3.77 8.05
C ILE A 343 13.66 5.02 8.23
N SER A 344 14.31 6.11 8.68
CA SER A 344 13.65 7.41 8.76
C SER A 344 13.31 7.96 7.36
N LEU A 345 12.42 8.96 7.31
CA LEU A 345 12.13 9.68 6.06
C LEU A 345 13.41 10.25 5.42
N TYR A 346 14.36 10.73 6.23
CA TYR A 346 15.61 11.30 5.76
C TYR A 346 16.50 10.25 5.09
N GLU A 347 16.72 9.11 5.76
CA GLU A 347 17.52 8.01 5.22
C GLU A 347 16.90 7.42 3.96
N TRP A 348 15.57 7.28 3.93
CA TRP A 348 14.84 6.86 2.74
C TRP A 348 15.06 7.79 1.55
N ALA A 349 14.86 9.10 1.77
CA ALA A 349 14.92 10.11 0.72
C ALA A 349 16.36 10.29 0.21
N GLU A 350 17.34 10.36 1.11
CA GLU A 350 18.75 10.49 0.77
C GLU A 350 19.26 9.25 0.01
N ALA A 351 18.90 8.04 0.47
CA ALA A 351 19.31 6.81 -0.19
C ALA A 351 18.75 6.69 -1.62
N LEU A 352 17.61 7.32 -1.90
CA LEU A 352 17.01 7.42 -3.25
C LEU A 352 17.48 8.65 -4.05
N GLY A 353 18.37 9.47 -3.47
CA GLY A 353 19.07 10.56 -4.14
C GLY A 353 18.38 11.92 -4.06
N LEU A 354 17.45 12.12 -3.12
CA LEU A 354 16.92 13.46 -2.83
C LEU A 354 17.94 14.29 -2.03
N GLN A 355 17.92 15.60 -2.28
CA GLN A 355 18.69 16.58 -1.52
C GLN A 355 17.96 16.89 -0.21
N GLU A 356 18.72 17.15 0.86
CA GLU A 356 18.19 17.39 2.21
C GLU A 356 17.13 18.50 2.26
N ASP A 357 17.38 19.63 1.56
CA ASP A 357 16.46 20.77 1.47
C ASP A 357 15.12 20.45 0.77
N ASP A 358 15.04 19.30 0.10
CA ASP A 358 13.85 18.85 -0.64
C ASP A 358 13.05 17.77 0.09
N ILE A 359 13.47 17.41 1.31
CA ILE A 359 12.81 16.41 2.15
C ILE A 359 11.70 17.11 2.95
N ASP A 360 10.45 16.79 2.66
CA ASP A 360 9.27 17.42 3.24
C ASP A 360 8.29 16.37 3.75
N SER A 361 8.19 16.29 5.08
CA SER A 361 7.28 15.37 5.77
C SER A 361 5.81 15.59 5.42
N THR A 362 5.40 16.79 5.01
CA THR A 362 4.00 17.08 4.65
C THR A 362 3.56 16.33 3.38
N LEU A 363 4.53 15.99 2.51
CA LEU A 363 4.30 15.23 1.28
C LEU A 363 4.11 13.72 1.51
N THR A 364 4.33 13.25 2.74
CA THR A 364 4.12 11.83 3.12
C THR A 364 2.69 11.54 3.59
N THR A 365 1.82 12.55 3.64
CA THR A 365 0.43 12.37 4.08
C THR A 365 -0.39 11.78 2.94
N VAL A 366 -0.79 10.52 3.09
CA VAL A 366 -1.59 9.75 2.11
C VAL A 366 -3.06 10.09 2.21
#